data_AF-A0A517S9G9-F1
#
_entry.id   AF-A0A517S9G9-F1
#
_cell.length_a   1.000
_cell.length_b   1.000
_cell.length_c   1.000
_cell.angle_alpha   90.00
_cell.angle_beta   90.00
_cell.angle_gamma   90.00
#
_symmetry.space_group_name_H-M   'P 1'
#
loop_
_entity.id
_entity.type
_entity.pdbx_description
1 polymer ?
#
loop_
_entity_poly.entity_id
_entity_poly.type
_entity_poly.pdbx_seq_one_letter_code
_entity_poly.pdbx_strand_id
1 'polypeptide(L)'
;MTESLDRSFGLTIAFLLPGFVCLCGFSNFSPTLTAWMSSEPSRDPSVGGFLYVVMGSLAAGLTVSAVRWAVIDQIHHATGLSLPDFNFSRLTEHLLAFQLAVEHNYRYFQFYANMAVALVVFSVCHQAALGLWSWPGWLGFLGLETVLIAASRDSLGRFYSRVGLVLGTRDELVE
;
A
#
# COMPACT_ATOMS: atom_id res chain seq x y z
N MET A 1 14.93 19.67 3.42
CA MET A 1 13.95 19.32 4.48
C MET A 1 12.62 18.83 3.91
N THR A 2 12.08 19.46 2.87
CA THR A 2 10.86 19.00 2.17
C THR A 2 11.03 17.61 1.54
N GLU A 3 12.11 17.39 0.78
CA GLU A 3 12.39 16.09 0.11
C GLU A 3 12.45 14.90 1.08
N SER A 4 13.05 15.06 2.26
CA SER A 4 13.09 14.02 3.30
C SER A 4 11.71 13.73 3.90
N LEU A 5 10.85 14.75 3.99
CA LEU A 5 9.51 14.63 4.56
C LEU A 5 8.58 13.95 3.57
N ASP A 6 8.65 14.31 2.28
CA ASP A 6 7.86 13.68 1.22
C ASP A 6 8.21 12.19 1.07
N ARG A 7 9.51 11.86 1.11
CA ARG A 7 9.98 10.47 1.13
C ARG A 7 9.47 9.68 2.33
N SER A 8 9.54 10.27 3.52
CA SER A 8 9.08 9.64 4.76
C SER A 8 7.57 9.45 4.77
N PHE A 9 6.81 10.44 4.31
CA PHE A 9 5.35 10.36 4.17
C PHE A 9 4.96 9.26 3.19
N GLY A 10 5.63 9.23 2.05
CA GLY A 10 5.45 8.22 1.02
C GLY A 10 5.65 6.79 1.53
N LEU A 11 6.72 6.53 2.28
CA LEU A 11 6.97 5.22 2.90
C LEU A 11 5.97 4.90 4.00
N THR A 12 5.56 5.91 4.77
CA THR A 12 4.54 5.77 5.83
C THR A 12 3.22 5.28 5.25
N ILE A 13 2.72 5.93 4.19
CA ILE A 13 1.47 5.51 3.57
C ILE A 13 1.65 4.17 2.83
N ALA A 14 2.76 3.96 2.12
CA ALA A 14 2.92 2.75 1.32
C ALA A 14 3.07 1.48 2.17
N PHE A 15 3.74 1.56 3.32
CA PHE A 15 4.11 0.37 4.10
C PHE A 15 3.61 0.39 5.54
N LEU A 16 3.82 1.49 6.27
CA LEU A 16 3.50 1.54 7.70
C LEU A 16 1.99 1.43 7.94
N LEU A 17 1.19 2.25 7.25
CA LEU A 17 -0.27 2.26 7.46
C LEU A 17 -0.95 0.92 7.09
N PRO A 18 -0.70 0.31 5.91
CA PRO A 18 -1.28 -0.99 5.59
C PRO A 18 -0.85 -2.11 6.53
N GLY A 19 0.43 -2.11 6.93
CA GLY A 19 0.90 -3.10 7.89
C GLY A 19 0.28 -2.94 9.27
N PHE A 20 0.07 -1.70 9.73
CA PHE A 20 -0.65 -1.44 10.98
C PHE A 20 -2.09 -1.97 10.93
N VAL A 21 -2.81 -1.75 9.83
CA VAL A 21 -4.16 -2.31 9.64
C VAL A 21 -4.17 -3.84 9.72
N CYS A 22 -3.15 -4.50 9.16
CA CYS A 22 -3.00 -5.95 9.32
C CYS A 22 -2.80 -6.35 10.78
N LEU A 23 -1.93 -5.64 11.52
CA LEU A 23 -1.71 -5.91 12.94
C LEU A 23 -2.98 -5.75 13.78
N CYS A 24 -3.83 -4.75 13.47
CA CYS A 24 -5.16 -4.60 14.09
C CYS A 24 -6.06 -5.80 13.83
N GLY A 25 -5.93 -6.47 12.68
CA GLY A 25 -6.61 -7.73 12.42
C GLY A 25 -6.07 -8.84 13.32
N PHE A 26 -4.76 -9.04 13.31
CA PHE A 26 -4.09 -10.11 14.07
C PHE A 26 -4.20 -9.96 15.59
N SER A 27 -4.40 -8.76 16.12
CA SER A 27 -4.52 -8.57 17.57
C SER A 27 -5.72 -9.26 18.18
N ASN A 28 -6.76 -9.54 17.39
CA ASN A 28 -7.90 -10.35 17.84
C ASN A 28 -7.48 -11.79 18.24
N PHE A 29 -6.31 -12.27 17.80
CA PHE A 29 -5.77 -13.59 18.12
C PHE A 29 -4.55 -13.56 19.05
N SER A 30 -4.02 -12.37 19.35
CA SER A 30 -2.80 -12.22 20.13
C SER A 30 -2.98 -11.18 21.23
N PRO A 31 -3.08 -11.63 22.50
CA PRO A 31 -3.09 -10.73 23.66
C PRO A 31 -1.85 -9.84 23.71
N THR A 32 -0.71 -10.33 23.21
CA THR A 32 0.55 -9.58 23.15
C THR A 32 0.46 -8.40 22.17
N LEU A 33 -0.07 -8.61 20.96
CA LEU A 33 -0.28 -7.53 20.00
C LEU A 33 -1.28 -6.50 20.53
N THR A 34 -2.35 -6.98 21.17
CA THR A 34 -3.34 -6.11 21.83
C THR A 34 -2.67 -5.26 22.92
N ALA A 35 -1.83 -5.84 23.76
CA ALA A 35 -1.11 -5.12 24.82
C ALA A 35 -0.11 -4.08 24.27
N TRP A 36 0.51 -4.33 23.12
CA TRP A 36 1.40 -3.35 22.48
C TRP A 36 0.63 -2.17 21.86
N MET A 37 -0.61 -2.39 21.43
CA MET A 37 -1.47 -1.36 20.83
C MET A 37 -2.40 -0.67 21.83
N SER A 38 -2.61 -1.25 23.01
CA SER A 38 -3.49 -0.69 24.03
C SER A 38 -2.88 0.54 24.70
N SER A 39 -3.60 1.65 24.66
CA SER A 39 -3.40 2.80 25.55
C SER A 39 -4.30 2.64 26.78
N GLU A 40 -4.03 1.66 27.65
CA GLU A 40 -4.77 1.55 28.91
C GLU A 40 -4.47 2.77 29.81
N PRO A 41 -5.47 3.47 30.37
CA PRO A 41 -5.24 4.62 31.24
C PRO A 41 -4.41 4.29 32.51
N SER A 42 -4.43 3.02 32.93
CA SER A 42 -3.73 2.50 34.11
C SER A 42 -2.29 2.04 33.82
N ARG A 43 -1.83 2.14 32.57
CA ARG A 43 -0.51 1.68 32.15
C ARG A 43 0.12 2.74 31.26
N ASP A 44 1.21 3.36 31.71
CA ASP A 44 1.93 4.34 30.88
C ASP A 44 2.24 3.70 29.50
N PRO A 45 1.95 4.39 28.39
CA PRO A 45 2.30 3.90 27.06
C PRO A 45 3.78 3.53 27.02
N SER A 46 4.08 2.23 26.90
CA SER A 46 5.47 1.80 26.90
C SER A 46 6.12 2.19 25.57
N VAL A 47 7.27 2.87 25.63
CA VAL A 47 8.09 3.18 24.45
C VAL A 47 8.40 1.90 23.63
N GLY A 48 8.58 0.77 24.33
CA GLY A 48 8.81 -0.53 23.70
C GLY A 48 7.61 -1.04 22.89
N GLY A 49 6.38 -0.93 23.42
CA GLY A 49 5.16 -1.32 22.71
C GLY A 49 4.98 -0.54 21.40
N PHE A 50 5.16 0.79 21.46
CA PHE A 50 5.16 1.63 20.26
C PHE A 50 6.21 1.18 19.22
N LEU A 51 7.45 0.96 19.65
CA LEU A 51 8.52 0.53 18.75
C LEU A 51 8.20 -0.83 18.09
N TYR A 52 7.69 -1.80 18.84
CA TYR A 52 7.29 -3.09 18.30
C TYR A 52 6.12 -2.98 17.32
N VAL A 53 5.14 -2.11 17.58
CA VAL A 53 4.03 -1.86 16.64
C VAL A 53 4.56 -1.24 15.36
N VAL A 54 5.45 -0.26 15.43
CA VAL A 54 6.05 0.37 14.24
C VAL A 54 6.85 -0.66 13.43
N MET A 55 7.74 -1.42 14.08
CA MET A 55 8.54 -2.44 13.41
C MET A 55 7.68 -3.56 12.81
N GLY A 56 6.69 -4.05 13.57
CA GLY A 56 5.74 -5.05 13.11
C GLY A 56 4.89 -4.54 11.95
N SER A 57 4.49 -3.27 11.97
CA SER A 57 3.74 -2.64 10.88
C SER A 57 4.59 -2.54 9.62
N LEU A 58 5.87 -2.18 9.72
CA LEU A 58 6.76 -2.18 8.56
C LEU A 58 6.94 -3.60 7.98
N ALA A 59 7.16 -4.61 8.82
CA ALA A 59 7.31 -6.00 8.39
C ALA A 59 6.01 -6.54 7.74
N ALA A 60 4.86 -6.28 8.36
CA ALA A 60 3.56 -6.64 7.81
C ALA A 60 3.30 -5.90 6.49
N GLY A 61 3.60 -4.61 6.40
CA GLY A 61 3.44 -3.80 5.19
C GLY A 61 4.29 -4.28 4.01
N LEU A 62 5.53 -4.72 4.27
CA LEU A 62 6.39 -5.35 3.27
C LEU A 62 5.79 -6.68 2.79
N THR A 63 5.27 -7.49 3.70
CA THR A 63 4.61 -8.76 3.37
C THR A 63 3.34 -8.53 2.54
N VAL A 64 2.52 -7.56 2.94
CA VAL A 64 1.33 -7.09 2.20
C VAL A 64 1.72 -6.65 0.79
N SER A 65 2.86 -5.99 0.62
CA SER A 65 3.34 -5.55 -0.70
C SER A 65 3.66 -6.71 -1.63
N ALA A 66 4.14 -7.83 -1.10
CA ALA A 66 4.37 -9.07 -1.85
C ALA A 66 3.05 -9.73 -2.25
N VAL A 67 2.08 -9.77 -1.33
CA VAL A 67 0.72 -10.27 -1.62
C VAL A 67 0.06 -9.40 -2.69
N ARG A 68 0.07 -8.08 -2.54
CA ARG A 68 -0.41 -7.11 -3.54
C ARG A 68 0.15 -7.39 -4.92
N TRP A 69 1.46 -7.60 -5.04
CA TRP A 69 2.10 -7.96 -6.31
C TRP A 69 1.55 -9.28 -6.89
N ALA A 70 1.34 -10.29 -6.04
CA ALA A 70 0.83 -11.59 -6.47
C ALA A 70 -0.66 -11.56 -6.89
N VAL A 71 -1.47 -10.66 -6.33
CA VAL A 71 -2.90 -10.56 -6.64
C VAL A 71 -3.29 -9.31 -7.45
N ILE A 72 -3.13 -8.12 -6.88
CA ILE A 72 -3.64 -6.87 -7.45
C ILE A 72 -2.90 -6.49 -8.73
N ASP A 73 -1.56 -6.59 -8.73
CA ASP A 73 -0.78 -6.24 -9.93
C ASP A 73 -1.12 -7.18 -11.08
N GLN A 74 -1.29 -8.48 -10.80
CA GLN A 74 -1.73 -9.47 -11.79
C GLN A 74 -3.13 -9.14 -12.34
N ILE A 75 -4.08 -8.78 -11.48
CA ILE A 75 -5.43 -8.37 -11.89
C ILE A 75 -5.36 -7.14 -12.78
N HIS A 76 -4.59 -6.12 -12.42
CA HIS A 76 -4.45 -4.92 -13.23
C HIS A 76 -3.87 -5.21 -14.61
N HIS A 77 -2.80 -6.01 -14.68
CA HIS A 77 -2.20 -6.43 -15.94
C HIS A 77 -3.16 -7.28 -16.78
N ALA A 78 -3.86 -8.23 -16.17
CA ALA A 78 -4.84 -9.08 -16.86
C ALA A 78 -6.04 -8.28 -17.41
N THR A 79 -6.42 -7.20 -16.73
CA THR A 79 -7.53 -6.33 -17.15
C THR A 79 -7.09 -5.19 -18.07
N GLY A 80 -5.88 -5.26 -18.64
CA GLY A 80 -5.43 -4.40 -19.74
C GLY A 80 -4.53 -3.23 -19.36
N LEU A 81 -4.07 -3.14 -18.10
CA LEU A 81 -3.04 -2.17 -17.73
C LEU A 81 -1.65 -2.79 -17.96
N SER A 82 -1.16 -2.78 -19.20
CA SER A 82 0.16 -3.34 -19.54
C SER A 82 1.32 -2.46 -19.07
N LEU A 83 2.37 -3.07 -18.52
CA LEU A 83 3.63 -2.38 -18.23
C LEU A 83 4.33 -2.01 -19.55
N PRO A 84 4.58 -0.71 -19.84
CA PRO A 84 5.35 -0.31 -21.02
C PRO A 84 6.84 -0.69 -20.88
N ASP A 85 7.52 -1.00 -21.99
CA ASP A 85 8.98 -1.21 -21.99
C ASP A 85 9.71 0.13 -21.98
N PHE A 86 9.95 0.65 -20.77
CA PHE A 86 10.59 1.96 -20.57
C PHE A 86 12.06 1.94 -20.97
N ASN A 87 12.50 3.01 -21.64
CA ASN A 87 13.92 3.18 -21.94
C ASN A 87 14.71 3.78 -20.75
N PHE A 88 15.22 2.90 -19.88
CA PHE A 88 16.02 3.29 -18.72
C PHE A 88 17.36 3.95 -19.04
N SER A 89 17.83 3.96 -20.30
CA SER A 89 19.05 4.70 -20.66
C SER A 89 18.90 6.22 -20.49
N ARG A 90 17.66 6.74 -20.59
CA ARG A 90 17.32 8.16 -20.35
C ARG A 90 17.05 8.49 -18.89
N LEU A 91 17.13 7.52 -17.98
CA LEU A 91 16.82 7.72 -16.56
C LEU A 91 17.71 8.77 -15.91
N THR A 92 19.01 8.77 -16.21
CA THR A 92 19.97 9.73 -15.63
C THR A 92 19.65 11.16 -16.07
N GLU A 93 19.22 11.35 -17.32
CA GLU A 93 18.86 12.65 -17.88
C GLU A 93 17.56 13.19 -17.27
N HIS A 94 16.61 12.30 -16.96
CA HIS A 94 15.29 12.68 -16.46
C HIS A 94 14.99 12.23 -15.02
N LEU A 95 16.03 12.09 -14.21
CA LEU A 95 15.92 11.54 -12.85
C LEU A 95 14.89 12.28 -11.99
N LEU A 96 14.87 13.62 -12.05
CA LEU A 96 13.95 14.44 -11.26
C LEU A 96 12.49 14.18 -11.68
N ALA A 97 12.21 14.18 -12.99
CA ALA A 97 10.87 13.93 -13.51
C ALA A 97 10.38 12.51 -13.18
N PHE A 98 11.28 11.52 -13.23
CA PHE A 98 10.98 10.15 -12.82
C PHE A 98 10.67 10.07 -11.32
N GLN A 99 11.49 10.69 -10.46
CA GLN A 99 11.24 10.73 -9.02
C GLN A 99 9.89 11.37 -8.70
N LEU A 100 9.57 12.50 -9.33
CA LEU A 100 8.28 13.18 -9.15
C LEU A 100 7.09 12.30 -9.59
N ALA A 101 7.24 11.51 -10.65
CA ALA A 101 6.24 10.52 -11.06
C ALA A 101 6.06 9.42 -10.00
N VAL A 102 7.16 8.92 -9.42
CA VAL A 102 7.13 7.93 -8.33
C VAL A 102 6.39 8.49 -7.11
N GLU A 103 6.73 9.70 -6.66
CA GLU A 103 6.18 10.28 -5.43
C GLU A 103 4.69 10.58 -5.54
N HIS A 104 4.24 11.13 -6.67
CA HIS A 104 2.84 11.55 -6.83
C HIS A 104 1.89 10.48 -7.34
N ASN A 105 2.39 9.38 -7.94
CA ASN A 105 1.51 8.38 -8.56
C ASN A 105 1.81 6.98 -8.04
N TYR A 106 3.08 6.57 -8.06
CA TYR A 106 3.44 5.21 -7.67
C TYR A 106 3.24 4.97 -6.17
N ARG A 107 3.61 5.92 -5.30
CA ARG A 107 3.40 5.76 -3.85
C ARG A 107 1.92 5.73 -3.45
N TYR A 108 1.08 6.48 -4.16
CA TYR A 108 -0.37 6.45 -3.96
C TYR A 108 -0.96 5.13 -4.45
N PHE A 109 -0.50 4.61 -5.60
CA PHE A 109 -0.82 3.26 -6.02
C PHE A 109 -0.44 2.21 -4.96
N GLN A 110 0.79 2.26 -4.43
CA GLN A 110 1.24 1.35 -3.37
C GLN A 110 0.34 1.43 -2.14
N PHE A 111 -0.01 2.64 -1.68
CA PHE A 111 -0.92 2.82 -0.55
C PHE A 111 -2.29 2.20 -0.83
N TYR A 112 -2.96 2.57 -1.92
CA TYR A 112 -4.31 2.09 -2.21
C TYR A 112 -4.37 0.56 -2.37
N ALA A 113 -3.41 0.00 -3.11
CA ALA A 113 -3.36 -1.43 -3.36
C ALA A 113 -2.96 -2.23 -2.11
N ASN A 114 -1.97 -1.76 -1.33
CA ASN A 114 -1.63 -2.41 -0.05
C ASN A 114 -2.75 -2.29 0.96
N MET A 115 -3.48 -1.18 0.99
CA MET A 115 -4.62 -0.99 1.89
C MET A 115 -5.76 -1.93 1.58
N ALA A 116 -6.07 -2.15 0.29
CA ALA A 116 -7.06 -3.16 -0.13
C ALA A 116 -6.69 -4.55 0.41
N VAL A 117 -5.45 -5.00 0.19
CA VAL A 117 -4.97 -6.28 0.74
C VAL A 117 -5.06 -6.30 2.27
N ALA A 118 -4.63 -5.23 2.93
CA ALA A 118 -4.65 -5.14 4.39
C ALA A 118 -6.06 -5.18 4.98
N LEU A 119 -7.05 -4.56 4.32
CA LEU A 119 -8.44 -4.59 4.73
C LEU A 119 -9.07 -5.97 4.52
N VAL A 120 -8.71 -6.69 3.47
CA VAL A 120 -9.08 -8.10 3.32
C VAL A 120 -8.53 -8.92 4.49
N VAL A 121 -7.24 -8.79 4.82
CA VAL A 121 -6.65 -9.49 5.97
C VAL A 121 -7.36 -9.11 7.27
N PHE A 122 -7.56 -7.81 7.53
CA PHE A 122 -8.28 -7.32 8.69
C PHE A 122 -9.69 -7.90 8.78
N SER A 123 -10.45 -7.89 7.69
CA SER A 123 -11.82 -8.39 7.65
C SER A 123 -11.89 -9.91 7.91
N VAL A 124 -10.97 -10.69 7.36
CA VAL A 124 -10.88 -12.14 7.61
C VAL A 124 -10.58 -12.40 9.08
N CYS A 125 -9.58 -11.71 9.63
CA CYS A 125 -9.22 -11.84 11.04
C CYS A 125 -10.36 -11.41 11.98
N HIS A 126 -10.98 -10.27 11.71
CA HIS A 126 -12.09 -9.75 12.50
C HIS A 126 -13.26 -10.73 12.50
N GLN A 127 -13.65 -11.24 11.33
CA GLN A 127 -14.80 -12.13 11.23
C GLN A 127 -14.54 -13.50 11.85
N ALA A 128 -13.31 -14.02 11.73
CA ALA A 128 -12.92 -15.26 12.39
C ALA A 128 -12.91 -15.17 13.93
N ALA A 129 -12.67 -13.98 14.49
CA ALA A 129 -12.64 -13.77 15.94
C ALA A 129 -13.97 -13.30 16.54
N LEU A 130 -14.69 -12.41 15.87
CA LEU A 130 -15.86 -11.69 16.39
C LEU A 130 -17.17 -12.02 15.68
N GLY A 131 -17.13 -12.84 14.63
CA GLY A 131 -18.30 -13.23 13.85
C GLY A 131 -18.53 -12.37 12.61
N LEU A 132 -19.50 -12.78 11.78
CA LEU A 132 -19.78 -12.15 10.50
C LEU A 132 -20.38 -10.75 10.65
N TRP A 133 -20.01 -9.86 9.74
CA TRP A 133 -20.63 -8.53 9.66
C TRP A 133 -22.09 -8.60 9.21
N SER A 134 -22.85 -7.59 9.63
CA SER A 134 -24.17 -7.32 9.08
C SER A 134 -24.09 -6.90 7.60
N TRP A 135 -25.21 -7.01 6.88
CA TRP A 135 -25.26 -6.65 5.46
C TRP A 135 -24.78 -5.21 5.14
N PRO A 136 -25.03 -4.17 5.97
CA PRO A 136 -24.47 -2.84 5.70
C PRO A 136 -22.96 -2.80 5.90
N GLY A 137 -22.42 -3.61 6.82
CA GLY A 137 -20.97 -3.74 7.03
C GLY A 137 -20.29 -4.31 5.79
N TRP A 138 -20.87 -5.36 5.20
CA TRP A 138 -20.39 -5.91 3.92
C TRP A 138 -20.47 -4.92 2.77
N LEU A 139 -21.54 -4.13 2.67
CA LEU A 139 -21.62 -3.07 1.65
C LEU A 139 -20.57 -1.98 1.84
N GLY A 140 -20.32 -1.56 3.08
CA GLY A 140 -19.28 -0.60 3.40
C GLY A 140 -17.89 -1.13 3.02
N PHE A 141 -17.60 -2.38 3.37
CA PHE A 141 -16.35 -3.06 3.03
C PHE A 141 -16.16 -3.17 1.51
N LEU A 142 -17.13 -3.73 0.78
CA LEU A 142 -17.05 -3.91 -0.66
C LEU A 142 -16.99 -2.57 -1.41
N GLY A 143 -17.72 -1.56 -0.95
CA GLY A 143 -17.67 -0.21 -1.50
C GLY A 143 -16.28 0.41 -1.35
N LEU A 144 -15.68 0.30 -0.15
CA LEU A 144 -14.33 0.80 0.10
C LEU A 144 -13.27 0.05 -0.71
N GLU A 145 -13.33 -1.28 -0.74
CA GLU A 145 -12.45 -2.13 -1.56
C GLU A 145 -12.49 -1.73 -3.03
N THR A 146 -13.71 -1.54 -3.58
CA THR A 146 -13.90 -1.13 -4.97
C THR A 146 -13.23 0.22 -5.25
N VAL A 147 -13.39 1.19 -4.34
CA VAL A 147 -12.77 2.51 -4.46
C VAL A 147 -11.23 2.41 -4.41
N LEU A 148 -10.68 1.62 -3.48
CA LEU A 148 -9.23 1.43 -3.35
C LEU A 148 -8.64 0.75 -4.58
N ILE A 149 -9.27 -0.31 -5.09
CA ILE A 149 -8.80 -1.00 -6.29
C ILE A 149 -8.89 -0.05 -7.50
N ALA A 150 -10.00 0.67 -7.68
CA ALA A 150 -10.15 1.63 -8.77
C ALA A 150 -9.11 2.77 -8.69
N ALA A 151 -8.90 3.36 -7.51
CA ALA A 151 -7.91 4.41 -7.29
C ALA A 151 -6.48 3.92 -7.51
N SER A 152 -6.18 2.67 -7.10
CA SER A 152 -4.88 2.05 -7.33
C SER A 152 -4.61 1.86 -8.83
N ARG A 153 -5.61 1.40 -9.60
CA ARG A 153 -5.51 1.26 -11.05
C ARG A 153 -5.29 2.60 -11.76
N ASP A 154 -6.07 3.63 -11.42
CA ASP A 154 -5.91 4.98 -12.01
C ASP A 154 -4.53 5.56 -11.69
N SER A 155 -4.08 5.44 -10.44
CA SER A 155 -2.76 5.93 -10.02
C SER A 155 -1.62 5.22 -10.75
N LEU A 156 -1.71 3.90 -10.92
CA LEU A 156 -0.70 3.13 -11.66
C LEU A 156 -0.70 3.47 -13.16
N GLY A 157 -1.88 3.66 -13.77
CA GLY A 157 -1.99 4.10 -15.16
C GLY A 157 -1.37 5.47 -15.39
N ARG A 158 -1.66 6.44 -14.51
CA ARG A 158 -1.04 7.78 -14.56
C ARG A 158 0.47 7.71 -14.37
N PHE A 159 0.95 6.81 -13.51
CA PHE A 159 2.39 6.56 -13.36
C PHE A 159 2.99 6.07 -14.69
N TYR A 160 2.41 5.04 -15.32
CA TYR A 160 2.91 4.52 -16.59
C TYR A 160 2.89 5.55 -17.70
N SER A 161 1.82 6.32 -17.87
CA SER A 161 1.76 7.38 -18.88
C SER A 161 2.83 8.45 -18.66
N ARG A 162 3.03 8.89 -17.41
CA ARG A 162 4.04 9.92 -17.09
C ARG A 162 5.46 9.42 -17.29
N VAL A 163 5.76 8.20 -16.84
CA VAL A 163 7.09 7.60 -17.05
C VAL A 163 7.34 7.35 -18.54
N GLY A 164 6.32 6.95 -19.30
CA GLY A 164 6.40 6.82 -20.76
C GLY A 164 6.73 8.14 -21.45
N LEU A 165 6.09 9.25 -21.06
CA LEU A 165 6.41 10.58 -21.59
C LEU A 165 7.83 11.05 -21.25
N VAL A 166 8.34 10.66 -20.09
CA VAL A 166 9.65 11.11 -19.58
C VAL A 166 10.79 10.26 -20.12
N LEU A 167 10.66 8.93 -20.10
CA LEU A 167 11.72 8.01 -20.51
C LEU A 167 11.59 7.58 -21.99
N GLY A 168 10.43 7.80 -22.62
CA GLY A 168 10.08 7.17 -23.89
C GLY A 168 9.82 5.66 -23.73
N THR A 169 9.39 5.04 -24.82
CA THR A 169 9.34 3.57 -24.93
C THR A 169 10.47 3.08 -25.81
N ARG A 170 10.95 1.85 -25.59
CA ARG A 170 12.06 1.29 -26.38
C ARG A 170 11.73 1.13 -27.88
N ASP A 171 10.46 1.00 -28.23
CA ASP A 171 10.00 0.85 -29.62
C ASP A 171 10.25 2.12 -30.46
N GLU A 172 10.28 3.30 -29.85
CA GLU A 172 10.53 4.61 -30.53
C GLU A 172 12.00 4.84 -30.93
N LEU A 173 12.92 3.92 -30.63
CA LEU A 173 14.35 4.02 -30.97
C LEU A 173 14.77 3.13 -32.14
N VAL A 174 13.84 2.39 -32.73
CA VAL A 174 14.10 1.50 -33.87
C VAL A 174 13.67 2.13 -35.21
N GLU A 175 13.07 3.32 -35.19
CA GLU A 175 12.88 4.18 -36.37
C GLU A 175 13.96 5.28 -36.46
#